data_AF-A0A645GCW4-F1
#
_entry.id   AF-A0A645GCW4-F1
#
_cell.length_a   1.000
_cell.length_b   1.000
_cell.length_c   1.000
_cell.angle_alpha   90.00
_cell.angle_beta   90.00
_cell.angle_gamma   90.00
#
_symmetry.space_group_name_H-M   'P 1'
#
loop_
_entity.id
_entity.type
_entity.pdbx_description
1 polymer ?
#
loop_
_entity_poly.entity_id
_entity_poly.type
_entity_poly.pdbx_seq_one_letter_code
_entity_poly.pdbx_strand_id
1 'polypeptide(L)'
;MLDGISAIVFASSMGIGVIASVIPVFIYQGGITLSAGLLQGILSTPVITEMSATGGLLIVGIGLTILEIKEIKVGNLLPGIFIAIPLTILSSYFKIGG
;
A
#
# COMPACT_ATOMS: atom_id res chain seq x y z
N MET A 1 5.52 -10.46 -0.51
CA MET A 1 4.94 -11.59 -1.28
C MET A 1 4.87 -11.31 -2.77
N LEU A 2 4.43 -10.11 -3.19
CA LEU A 2 4.42 -9.69 -4.60
C LEU A 2 5.81 -9.73 -5.26
N ASP A 3 6.86 -9.26 -4.57
CA ASP A 3 8.23 -9.30 -5.10
C ASP A 3 8.78 -10.72 -5.33
N GLY A 4 8.31 -11.72 -4.57
CA GLY A 4 8.69 -13.12 -4.79
C GLY A 4 8.05 -13.72 -6.04
N ILE A 5 6.79 -13.39 -6.30
CA ILE A 5 6.08 -13.82 -7.51
C ILE A 5 6.69 -13.13 -8.75
N SER A 6 6.96 -11.83 -8.66
CA SER A 6 7.64 -11.08 -9.71
C SER A 6 9.05 -11.59 -9.98
N ALA A 7 9.81 -11.95 -8.94
CA ALA A 7 11.15 -12.53 -9.08
C ALA A 7 11.12 -13.89 -9.79
N ILE A 8 10.12 -14.74 -9.53
CA ILE A 8 9.96 -16.03 -10.24
C ILE A 8 9.66 -15.80 -11.72
N VAL A 9 8.75 -14.88 -12.05
CA VAL A 9 8.41 -14.52 -13.43
C VAL A 9 9.62 -13.93 -14.17
N PHE A 10 10.31 -12.98 -13.55
CA PHE A 10 11.51 -12.39 -14.14
C PHE A 10 12.68 -13.38 -14.21
N ALA A 11 12.82 -14.32 -13.26
CA ALA A 11 13.89 -15.31 -13.31
C ALA A 11 13.67 -16.28 -14.48
N SER A 12 12.41 -16.60 -14.79
CA SER A 12 12.06 -17.39 -15.98
C SER A 12 12.29 -16.65 -17.30
N SER A 13 12.27 -15.31 -17.33
CA SER A 13 12.49 -14.52 -18.56
C SER A 13 13.90 -13.94 -18.70
N MET A 14 14.57 -13.59 -17.61
CA MET A 14 15.89 -12.91 -17.58
C MET A 14 17.00 -13.73 -16.89
N GLY A 15 16.69 -14.94 -16.40
CA GLY A 15 17.68 -15.86 -15.82
C GLY A 15 18.28 -15.38 -14.49
N ILE A 16 19.57 -15.67 -14.27
CA ILE A 16 20.29 -15.42 -13.00
C ILE A 16 20.42 -13.92 -12.64
N GLY A 17 20.10 -13.02 -13.57
CA GLY A 17 20.15 -11.57 -13.37
C GLY A 17 19.17 -11.05 -12.32
N VAL A 18 18.09 -11.79 -12.02
CA VAL A 18 17.10 -11.42 -10.98
C VAL A 18 17.67 -11.51 -9.57
N ILE A 19 18.71 -12.32 -9.36
CA ILE A 19 19.38 -12.40 -8.06
C ILE A 19 20.05 -11.05 -7.72
N ALA A 20 20.49 -10.28 -8.72
CA ALA A 20 21.00 -8.93 -8.50
C ALA A 20 19.91 -7.94 -7.99
N SER A 21 18.63 -8.22 -8.25
CA SER A 21 17.49 -7.42 -7.78
C SER A 21 17.23 -7.55 -6.28
N VAL A 22 17.82 -8.55 -5.61
CA VAL A 22 17.67 -8.72 -4.15
C VAL A 22 18.20 -7.51 -3.38
N ILE A 23 19.28 -6.88 -3.84
CA ILE A 23 19.90 -5.73 -3.17
C ILE A 23 18.95 -4.53 -3.14
N PRO A 24 18.44 -4.02 -4.29
CA PRO A 24 17.49 -2.92 -4.25
C PRO A 24 16.18 -3.31 -3.57
N VAL A 25 15.64 -4.52 -3.78
CA VAL A 25 14.40 -4.95 -3.12
C VAL A 25 14.56 -4.98 -1.60
N PHE A 26 15.70 -5.46 -1.10
CA PHE A 26 16.00 -5.49 0.34
C PHE A 26 16.14 -4.08 0.92
N ILE A 27 16.77 -3.15 0.20
CA ILE A 27 16.88 -1.75 0.62
C ILE A 27 15.49 -1.09 0.65
N TYR A 28 14.68 -1.26 -0.40
CA TYR A 28 13.35 -0.67 -0.47
C TYR A 28 12.40 -1.28 0.56
N GLN A 29 12.23 -2.61 0.59
CA GLN A 29 11.36 -3.26 1.57
C GLN A 29 11.87 -3.05 2.99
N GLY A 30 13.17 -3.24 3.24
CA GLY A 30 13.76 -3.10 4.56
C GLY A 30 13.69 -1.66 5.08
N GLY A 31 14.01 -0.68 4.23
CA GLY A 31 13.89 0.74 4.55
C GLY A 31 12.45 1.14 4.85
N ILE A 32 11.50 0.79 3.98
CA ILE A 32 10.08 1.07 4.18
C ILE A 32 9.55 0.39 5.45
N THR A 33 9.95 -0.85 5.72
CA THR A 33 9.52 -1.60 6.92
C THR A 33 10.07 -0.98 8.20
N LEU A 34 11.34 -0.57 8.21
CA LEU A 34 11.95 0.14 9.33
C LEU A 34 11.28 1.50 9.56
N SER A 35 11.06 2.28 8.49
CA SER A 35 10.33 3.55 8.57
C SER A 35 8.90 3.36 9.08
N ALA A 36 8.18 2.35 8.59
CA ALA A 36 6.83 2.02 9.07
C ALA A 36 6.84 1.64 10.57
N GLY A 37 7.87 0.92 11.03
CA GLY A 37 8.09 0.63 12.45
C GLY A 37 8.29 1.88 13.29
N LEU A 38 9.11 2.83 12.82
CA LEU A 38 9.34 4.12 13.49
C LEU A 38 8.08 5.01 13.50
N LEU A 39 7.23 4.91 12.47
CA LEU A 39 5.96 5.63 12.37
C LEU A 39 4.77 4.89 13.04
N GLN A 40 4.98 3.75 13.71
CA GLN A 40 3.90 3.04 14.42
C GLN A 40 3.15 3.92 15.44
N GLY A 41 3.82 4.93 16.01
CA GLY A 41 3.16 5.89 16.91
C GLY A 41 2.06 6.73 16.26
N ILE A 42 2.10 6.89 14.93
CA ILE A 42 1.10 7.60 14.12
C ILE A 42 0.16 6.60 13.44
N LEU A 43 0.66 5.42 13.03
CA LEU A 43 -0.13 4.33 12.46
C LEU A 43 -0.77 3.46 13.56
N SER A 44 -1.72 4.03 14.29
CA SER A 44 -2.54 3.26 15.22
C SER A 44 -3.42 2.23 14.49
N THR A 45 -3.84 1.16 15.16
CA THR A 45 -4.69 0.09 14.59
C THR A 45 -5.92 0.60 13.81
N PRO A 46 -6.63 1.66 14.25
CA PRO A 46 -7.74 2.23 13.50
C PRO A 46 -7.30 2.83 12.16
N VAL A 47 -6.17 3.55 12.15
CA VAL A 47 -5.60 4.21 10.95
C VAL A 47 -5.23 3.15 9.90
N ILE A 48 -4.56 2.07 10.32
CA ILE A 48 -4.17 0.96 9.42
C ILE A 48 -5.41 0.30 8.80
N THR A 49 -6.48 0.13 9.58
CA THR A 49 -7.73 -0.49 9.13
C THR A 49 -8.40 0.35 8.03
N GLU A 50 -8.50 1.65 8.24
CA GLU A 50 -9.12 2.60 7.30
C GLU A 50 -8.28 2.80 6.04
N MET A 51 -6.95 2.86 6.17
CA MET A 51 -6.03 2.87 5.04
C MET A 51 -6.14 1.59 4.22
N SER A 52 -6.27 0.43 4.87
CA SER A 52 -6.43 -0.87 4.20
C SER A 52 -7.78 -0.99 3.51
N ALA A 53 -8.86 -0.52 4.14
CA ALA A 53 -10.20 -0.47 3.54
C ALA A 53 -10.24 0.44 2.30
N THR A 54 -9.66 1.65 2.41
CA THR A 54 -9.55 2.60 1.29
C THR A 54 -8.68 2.02 0.17
N GLY A 55 -7.52 1.46 0.51
CA GLY A 55 -6.63 0.81 -0.45
C GLY A 55 -7.28 -0.35 -1.18
N GLY A 56 -8.03 -1.21 -0.47
CA GLY A 56 -8.79 -2.30 -1.07
C GLY A 56 -9.86 -1.82 -2.05
N LEU A 57 -10.58 -0.76 -1.70
CA LEU A 57 -11.58 -0.14 -2.59
C LEU A 57 -10.92 0.44 -3.85
N LEU A 58 -9.74 1.05 -3.71
CA LEU A 58 -8.97 1.55 -4.85
C LEU A 58 -8.50 0.41 -5.77
N ILE A 59 -8.05 -0.72 -5.23
CA ILE A 59 -7.67 -1.91 -6.01
C ILE A 59 -8.86 -2.43 -6.82
N VAL A 60 -10.05 -2.50 -6.21
CA VAL A 60 -11.29 -2.86 -6.92
C VAL A 60 -11.58 -1.85 -8.03
N GLY A 61 -11.40 -0.56 -7.76
CA GLY A 61 -11.53 0.50 -8.75
C GLY A 61 -10.57 0.35 -9.94
N ILE A 62 -9.31 -0.04 -9.69
CA ILE A 62 -8.32 -0.32 -10.73
C ILE A 62 -8.78 -1.50 -11.58
N GLY A 63 -9.27 -2.57 -10.96
CA GLY A 63 -9.80 -3.73 -11.66
C GLY A 63 -10.97 -3.38 -12.58
N LEU A 64 -11.90 -2.53 -12.12
CA LEU A 64 -13.04 -2.06 -12.92
C LEU A 64 -12.62 -1.17 -14.10
N THR A 65 -11.58 -0.34 -13.91
CA THR A 65 -10.99 0.47 -14.99
C THR A 65 -10.30 -0.42 -16.04
N ILE A 66 -9.55 -1.45 -15.62
CA ILE A 66 -8.87 -2.38 -16.54
C ILE A 66 -9.87 -3.22 -17.34
N LEU A 67 -11.00 -3.58 -16.74
CA LEU A 67 -12.08 -4.30 -17.41
C LEU A 67 -12.90 -3.42 -18.37
N GLU A 68 -12.55 -2.14 -18.51
CA GLU A 68 -13.27 -1.12 -19.31
C GLU A 68 -14.77 -0.98 -18.96
N ILE A 69 -15.21 -1.53 -17.83
CA ILE A 69 -16.59 -1.41 -17.36
C ILE A 69 -16.87 0.02 -16.91
N LYS A 70 -15.90 0.64 -16.23
CA LYS A 70 -16.00 2.03 -15.75
C LYS A 70 -14.61 2.62 -15.53
N GLU A 71 -14.31 3.71 -16.23
CA GLU A 71 -13.10 4.50 -15.96
C GLU A 71 -13.21 5.20 -14.60
N ILE A 72 -12.51 4.65 -13.61
CA ILE A 72 -12.30 5.30 -12.32
C ILE A 72 -10.89 5.90 -12.35
N LYS A 73 -10.79 7.22 -12.14
CA LYS A 73 -9.51 7.95 -12.00
C LYS A 73 -8.85 7.65 -10.66
N VAL A 74 -8.45 6.39 -10.46
CA VAL A 74 -7.89 5.91 -9.20
C VAL A 74 -6.64 6.69 -8.79
N GLY A 75 -5.86 7.18 -9.77
CA GLY A 75 -4.72 8.07 -9.52
C GLY A 75 -5.08 9.36 -8.80
N ASN A 76 -6.28 9.90 -8.99
CA ASN A 76 -6.77 11.09 -8.27
C ASN A 76 -7.31 10.76 -6.87
N LEU A 77 -7.59 9.48 -6.59
CA LEU A 77 -8.09 9.00 -5.30
C LEU A 77 -6.97 8.46 -4.40
N LEU A 78 -5.78 8.20 -4.98
CA LEU A 78 -4.55 7.84 -4.28
C LEU A 78 -4.15 8.85 -3.17
N PRO A 79 -4.24 10.17 -3.37
CA PRO A 79 -4.06 11.16 -2.31
C PRO A 79 -5.04 10.99 -1.15
N GLY A 80 -6.22 10.42 -1.41
CA GLY A 80 -7.26 10.16 -0.42
C GLY A 80 -6.81 9.20 0.69
N ILE A 81 -5.90 8.25 0.40
CA ILE A 81 -5.31 7.37 1.42
C ILE A 81 -4.53 8.19 2.45
N PHE A 82 -3.81 9.22 2.01
CA PHE A 82 -3.06 10.10 2.91
C PHE A 82 -3.97 11.04 3.70
N ILE A 83 -5.12 11.42 3.14
CA ILE A 83 -6.16 12.22 3.83
C ILE A 83 -6.93 11.37 4.86
N ALA A 84 -7.02 10.05 4.68
CA ALA A 84 -7.62 9.15 5.67
C ALA A 84 -6.83 9.15 7.00
N ILE A 85 -5.53 9.44 6.99
CA ILE A 85 -4.66 9.47 8.18
C ILE A 85 -5.07 10.61 9.16
N PRO A 86 -5.16 11.89 8.78
CA PRO A 86 -5.63 12.94 9.67
C PRO A 86 -7.11 12.78 10.08
N LEU A 87 -7.97 12.26 9.19
CA LEU A 87 -9.38 11.98 9.51
C LEU A 87 -9.54 10.91 10.60
N THR A 88 -8.70 9.89 10.59
CA THR A 88 -8.75 8.81 11.58
C THR A 88 -8.17 9.19 12.94
N ILE A 89 -7.17 10.08 12.96
CA ILE A 89 -6.68 10.71 14.19
C ILE A 89 -7.78 11.58 14.81
N LEU A 90 -8.50 12.37 14.00
CA LEU A 90 -9.64 13.18 14.43
C LEU A 90 -10.81 12.32 14.93
N SER A 91 -11.13 11.23 14.22
CA SER A 91 -12.20 10.29 14.61
C SER A 91 -11.86 9.51 15.88
N SER A 92 -10.59 9.21 16.14
CA SER A 92 -10.16 8.62 17.41
C SER A 92 -10.34 9.60 18.58
N TYR A 93 -10.12 10.89 18.35
CA TYR A 93 -10.38 11.95 19.35
C TYR A 93 -11.87 12.09 19.68
N PHE A 94 -12.75 11.91 18.69
CA PHE A 94 -14.20 11.97 18.89
C PHE A 94 -14.78 10.74 19.60
N LYS A 95 -14.12 9.59 19.50
CA LYS A 95 -14.60 8.31 20.09
C LYS A 95 -14.17 8.07 21.54
N ILE A 96 -13.34 8.96 22.12
CA ILE A 96 -12.94 8.96 23.54
C ILE A 96 -13.89 9.83 24.42
N GLY A 97 -14.88 10.48 23.82
CA GLY A 97 -15.89 11.30 24.51
C GLY A 97 -17.26 10.64 24.72
N GLY A 98 -17.34 9.29 24.74
CA GLY A 98 -18.58 8.54 24.95
C GLY A 98 -18.39 7.37 25.89
#